data_AF-A0A6B3ER79-F1
#
_entry.id   AF-A0A6B3ER79-F1
#
_cell.length_a   1.000
_cell.length_b   1.000
_cell.length_c   1.000
_cell.angle_alpha   90.00
_cell.angle_beta   90.00
_cell.angle_gamma   90.00
#
_symmetry.space_group_name_H-M   'P 1'
#
loop_
_entity.id
_entity.type
_entity.pdbx_description
1 polymer ?
#
loop_
_entity_poly.entity_id
_entity_poly.type
_entity_poly.pdbx_seq_one_letter_code
_entity_poly.pdbx_strand_id
1 'polypeptide(L)'
;MALWDRVKESASTMQTQLNAKKNELKSGAFRDASMAMCALVAAADGSIDPAERQRVASLIAGNEVLRNFPAEDLQRRFNDYCQQLGSDFDIGKVSLLQTIGKAGKKPAEARAVIQIGIVIGGADG
;
A
#
# COMPACT_ATOMS: atom_id res chain seq x y z
N MET A 1 0.12 20.55 17.25
CA MET A 1 -1.12 19.90 16.76
C MET A 1 -1.45 20.23 15.30
N ALA A 2 -1.06 21.38 14.74
CA ALA A 2 -1.38 21.76 13.35
C ALA A 2 -0.84 20.86 12.22
N LEU A 3 0.22 20.07 12.46
CA LEU A 3 0.78 19.17 11.43
C LEU A 3 -0.07 17.91 11.25
N TRP A 4 -0.63 17.37 12.34
CA TRP A 4 -1.47 16.18 12.30
C TRP A 4 -2.83 16.44 11.65
N ASP A 5 -3.41 17.61 11.92
CA ASP A 5 -4.65 18.03 11.26
C ASP A 5 -4.43 18.19 9.74
N ARG A 6 -3.28 18.75 9.33
CA ARG A 6 -2.92 18.81 7.90
C ARG A 6 -2.72 17.45 7.26
N VAL A 7 -2.13 16.48 7.96
CA VAL A 7 -1.95 15.12 7.42
C VAL A 7 -3.29 14.42 7.28
N LYS A 8 -4.20 14.55 8.25
CA LYS A 8 -5.56 14.00 8.17
C LYS A 8 -6.39 14.63 7.06
N GLU A 9 -6.33 15.96 6.91
CA GLU A 9 -7.01 16.70 5.84
C GLU A 9 -6.41 16.38 4.46
N SER A 10 -5.09 16.18 4.39
CA SER A 10 -4.42 15.72 3.17
C SER A 10 -4.82 14.29 2.82
N ALA A 11 -4.90 13.38 3.80
CA ALA A 11 -5.31 12.00 3.57
C ALA A 11 -6.75 11.89 3.04
N SER A 12 -7.69 12.66 3.60
CA SER A 12 -9.08 12.69 3.11
C SER A 12 -9.20 13.26 1.69
N THR A 13 -8.44 14.32 1.39
CA THR A 13 -8.37 14.91 0.05
C THR A 13 -7.76 13.94 -0.96
N MET A 14 -6.69 13.25 -0.58
CA MET A 14 -6.03 12.23 -1.40
C MET A 14 -6.96 11.04 -1.68
N GLN A 15 -7.72 10.57 -0.69
CA GLN A 15 -8.72 9.52 -0.87
C GLN A 15 -9.78 9.90 -1.91
N THR A 16 -10.23 11.15 -1.91
CA THR A 16 -11.21 11.65 -2.89
C THR A 16 -10.62 11.66 -4.31
N GLN A 17 -9.37 12.10 -4.48
CA GLN A 17 -8.68 12.11 -5.77
C GLN A 17 -8.41 10.69 -6.30
N LEU A 18 -8.04 9.77 -5.40
CA LEU A 18 -7.87 8.35 -5.70
C LEU A 18 -9.16 7.74 -6.26
N ASN A 19 -10.29 8.00 -5.59
CA ASN A 19 -11.60 7.52 -6.01
C ASN A 19 -12.02 8.07 -7.38
N ALA A 20 -11.73 9.34 -7.65
CA ALA A 20 -12.00 9.96 -8.95
C ALA A 20 -11.21 9.30 -10.11
N LYS A 21 -10.01 8.77 -9.82
CA LYS A 21 -9.14 8.10 -10.80
C LYS A 21 -9.21 6.58 -10.77
N LYS A 22 -10.08 5.97 -9.95
CA LYS A 22 -10.12 4.52 -9.75
C LYS A 22 -10.26 3.73 -11.06
N ASN A 23 -10.93 4.29 -12.08
CA ASN A 23 -11.11 3.61 -13.36
C ASN A 23 -9.81 3.48 -14.16
N GLU A 24 -8.83 4.35 -13.92
CA GLU A 24 -7.50 4.34 -14.55
C GLU A 24 -6.52 3.44 -13.78
N LEU A 25 -6.79 3.17 -12.50
CA LEU A 25 -5.96 2.42 -11.57
C LEU A 25 -6.28 0.92 -11.57
N LYS A 26 -6.14 0.29 -12.74
CA LYS A 26 -6.48 -1.14 -12.94
C LYS A 26 -5.32 -1.99 -13.45
N SER A 27 -4.11 -1.42 -13.56
CA SER A 27 -2.97 -2.18 -14.07
C SER A 27 -2.46 -3.20 -13.04
N GLY A 28 -1.93 -4.32 -13.54
CA GLY A 28 -1.25 -5.29 -12.68
C GLY A 28 -0.04 -4.68 -11.97
N ALA A 29 0.67 -3.74 -12.61
CA ALA A 29 1.81 -3.04 -11.99
C ALA A 29 1.37 -2.20 -10.79
N PHE A 30 0.22 -1.50 -10.89
CA PHE A 30 -0.36 -0.75 -9.78
C PHE A 30 -0.79 -1.65 -8.62
N ARG A 31 -1.46 -2.76 -8.91
CA ARG A 31 -1.85 -3.75 -7.90
C ARG A 31 -0.63 -4.26 -7.14
N ASP A 32 0.38 -4.72 -7.88
CA ASP A 32 1.57 -5.33 -7.31
C ASP A 32 2.37 -4.31 -6.49
N ALA A 33 2.52 -3.08 -7.00
CA ALA A 33 3.15 -1.98 -6.29
C ALA A 33 2.40 -1.57 -5.02
N SER A 34 1.05 -1.55 -5.07
CA SER A 34 0.23 -1.21 -3.89
C SER A 34 0.41 -2.25 -2.79
N MET A 35 0.38 -3.54 -3.12
CA MET A 35 0.60 -4.62 -2.13
C MET A 35 2.02 -4.60 -1.57
N ALA A 36 3.02 -4.33 -2.40
CA ALA A 36 4.40 -4.15 -1.95
C ALA A 36 4.55 -2.95 -0.99
N MET A 37 3.87 -1.83 -1.28
CA MET A 37 3.84 -0.68 -0.38
C MET A 37 3.20 -1.04 0.97
N CYS A 38 2.05 -1.71 0.96
CA CYS A 38 1.39 -2.16 2.19
C CYS A 38 2.29 -3.08 3.02
N ALA A 39 3.01 -4.00 2.39
CA ALA A 39 3.94 -4.89 3.07
C ALA A 39 5.11 -4.15 3.70
N LEU A 40 5.66 -3.11 3.04
CA LEU A 40 6.68 -2.25 3.63
C LEU A 40 6.17 -1.43 4.81
N VAL A 41 4.91 -0.96 4.75
CA VAL A 41 4.27 -0.25 5.88
C VAL A 41 4.07 -1.20 7.06
N ALA A 42 3.59 -2.42 6.82
CA ALA A 42 3.46 -3.45 7.86
C ALA A 42 4.80 -3.87 8.48
N ALA A 43 5.91 -3.58 7.78
CA ALA A 43 7.27 -3.91 8.20
C ALA A 43 8.10 -2.67 8.57
N ALA A 44 7.45 -1.56 8.93
CA ALA A 44 8.12 -0.28 9.12
C ALA A 44 9.22 -0.32 10.20
N ASP A 45 9.10 -1.21 11.19
CA ASP A 45 10.08 -1.39 12.26
C ASP A 45 11.23 -2.37 11.92
N GLY A 46 11.25 -2.93 10.71
CA GLY A 46 12.24 -3.90 10.26
C GLY A 46 11.84 -5.36 10.46
N SER A 47 10.66 -5.62 11.04
CA SER A 47 10.09 -6.95 11.23
C SER A 47 8.60 -6.94 10.87
N ILE A 48 7.98 -8.11 10.72
CA ILE A 48 6.53 -8.19 10.48
C ILE A 48 5.94 -9.01 11.60
N ASP A 49 5.26 -8.34 12.52
CA ASP A 49 4.47 -9.02 13.52
C ASP A 49 3.11 -9.47 12.94
N PRO A 50 2.47 -10.50 13.52
CA PRO A 50 1.16 -10.98 13.07
C PRO A 50 0.03 -9.95 13.22
N ALA A 51 0.12 -9.04 14.19
CA ALA A 51 -0.91 -8.05 14.47
C ALA A 51 -0.92 -6.93 13.42
N GLU A 52 0.24 -6.38 13.09
CA GLU A 52 0.47 -5.42 12.02
C GLU A 52 0.03 -5.99 10.67
N ARG A 53 0.42 -7.24 10.38
CA ARG A 53 -0.02 -7.94 9.16
C ARG A 53 -1.54 -8.03 9.08
N GLN A 54 -2.21 -8.42 10.16
CA GLN A 54 -3.68 -8.54 10.18
C GLN A 54 -4.37 -7.18 10.05
N ARG A 55 -3.82 -6.14 10.67
CA ARG A 55 -4.34 -4.77 10.60
C ARG A 55 -4.25 -4.23 9.18
N VAL A 56 -3.08 -4.31 8.55
CA VAL A 56 -2.89 -3.85 7.16
C VAL A 56 -3.75 -4.65 6.19
N ALA A 57 -3.91 -5.97 6.37
CA ALA A 57 -4.82 -6.78 5.57
C ALA A 57 -6.28 -6.29 5.66
N SER A 58 -6.72 -5.89 6.84
CA SER A 58 -8.06 -5.33 7.06
C SER A 58 -8.24 -3.97 6.35
N LEU A 59 -7.21 -3.11 6.37
CA LEU A 59 -7.22 -1.83 5.67
C LEU A 59 -7.23 -2.00 4.14
N ILE A 60 -6.50 -2.99 3.62
CA ILE A 60 -6.53 -3.36 2.20
C ILE A 60 -7.95 -3.76 1.77
N ALA A 61 -8.62 -4.62 2.55
CA ALA A 61 -9.98 -5.09 2.25
C ALA A 61 -11.02 -3.96 2.25
N GLY A 62 -10.82 -2.94 3.10
CA GLY A 62 -11.68 -1.75 3.17
C GLY A 62 -11.41 -0.68 2.11
N ASN A 63 -10.31 -0.77 1.35
CA ASN A 63 -9.90 0.29 0.44
C ASN A 63 -10.68 0.27 -0.88
N GLU A 64 -11.39 1.37 -1.18
CA GLU A 64 -12.26 1.47 -2.36
C GLU A 64 -11.52 1.45 -3.70
N VAL A 65 -10.25 1.85 -3.74
CA VAL A 65 -9.43 1.87 -4.96
C VAL A 65 -8.98 0.45 -5.33
N LEU A 66 -8.66 -0.35 -4.30
CA LEU A 66 -8.22 -1.73 -4.46
C LEU A 66 -9.38 -2.68 -4.77
N ARG A 67 -10.63 -2.29 -4.55
CA ARG A 67 -11.84 -3.06 -4.94
C ARG A 67 -11.93 -3.38 -6.43
N ASN A 68 -11.13 -2.73 -7.28
CA ASN A 68 -11.02 -3.08 -8.69
C ASN A 68 -10.32 -4.44 -8.93
N PHE A 69 -9.67 -5.01 -7.92
CA PHE A 69 -8.94 -6.28 -7.99
C PHE A 69 -9.61 -7.35 -7.13
N PRO A 70 -9.44 -8.64 -7.47
CA PRO A 70 -9.93 -9.74 -6.63
C PRO A 70 -9.28 -9.70 -5.25
N ALA A 71 -10.08 -9.71 -4.19
CA ALA A 71 -9.60 -9.64 -2.81
C ALA A 71 -8.60 -10.76 -2.47
N GLU A 72 -8.85 -11.98 -2.97
CA GLU A 72 -7.95 -13.12 -2.78
C GLU A 72 -6.57 -12.90 -3.42
N ASP A 73 -6.50 -12.27 -4.59
CA ASP A 73 -5.21 -11.99 -5.25
C ASP A 73 -4.44 -10.88 -4.52
N LEU A 74 -5.15 -9.87 -3.99
CA LEU A 74 -4.55 -8.86 -3.12
C LEU A 74 -3.99 -9.48 -1.85
N GLN A 75 -4.79 -10.30 -1.16
CA GLN A 75 -4.39 -10.97 0.08
C GLN A 75 -3.19 -11.89 -0.14
N ARG A 76 -3.21 -12.69 -1.22
CA ARG A 76 -2.10 -13.57 -1.57
C ARG A 76 -0.81 -12.78 -1.78
N ARG A 77 -0.84 -11.73 -2.62
CA ARG A 77 0.35 -10.90 -2.92
C ARG A 77 0.90 -10.21 -1.69
N PHE A 78 0.03 -9.63 -0.86
CA PHE A 78 0.42 -9.03 0.39
C PHE A 78 1.13 -10.04 1.30
N ASN A 79 0.55 -11.24 1.46
CA ASN A 79 1.14 -12.31 2.25
C ASN A 79 2.50 -12.78 1.71
N ASP A 80 2.62 -12.94 0.39
CA ASP A 80 3.87 -13.34 -0.27
C ASP A 80 4.97 -12.29 -0.01
N TYR A 81 4.64 -11.00 -0.10
CA TYR A 81 5.58 -9.91 0.20
C TYR A 81 5.94 -9.83 1.68
N CYS A 82 4.99 -10.06 2.59
CA CYS A 82 5.29 -10.18 4.01
C CYS A 82 6.23 -11.35 4.28
N GLN A 83 6.01 -12.50 3.66
CA GLN A 83 6.90 -13.65 3.78
C GLN A 83 8.30 -13.35 3.24
N GLN A 84 8.38 -12.65 2.11
CA GLN A 84 9.66 -12.25 1.52
C GLN A 84 10.45 -11.34 2.48
N LEU A 85 9.79 -10.32 3.06
CA LEU A 85 10.39 -9.44 4.05
C LEU A 85 10.79 -10.16 5.34
N GLY A 86 9.99 -11.14 5.78
CA GLY A 86 10.30 -11.94 6.97
C GLY A 86 11.44 -12.95 6.79
N SER A 87 11.74 -13.33 5.54
CA SER A 87 12.83 -14.27 5.24
C SER A 87 14.20 -13.57 5.22
N ASP A 88 14.27 -12.43 4.55
CA ASP A 88 15.44 -11.54 4.54
C ASP A 88 14.93 -10.12 4.29
N PHE A 89 15.00 -9.27 5.32
CA PHE A 89 14.41 -7.94 5.26
C PHE A 89 15.12 -7.05 4.24
N ASP A 90 16.45 -7.07 4.18
CA ASP A 90 17.23 -6.19 3.31
C ASP A 90 17.01 -6.55 1.83
N ILE A 91 17.08 -7.85 1.50
CA ILE A 91 16.83 -8.34 0.15
C ILE A 91 15.35 -8.14 -0.23
N GLY A 92 14.43 -8.46 0.68
CA GLY A 92 13.00 -8.29 0.47
C GLY A 92 12.65 -6.83 0.20
N LYS A 93 13.19 -5.90 0.98
CA LYS A 93 12.99 -4.46 0.82
C LYS A 93 13.42 -3.98 -0.56
N VAL A 94 14.60 -4.38 -1.04
CA VAL A 94 15.07 -4.02 -2.39
C VAL A 94 14.13 -4.55 -3.47
N SER A 95 13.70 -5.81 -3.37
CA SER A 95 12.75 -6.43 -4.32
C SER A 95 11.39 -5.72 -4.36
N LEU A 96 10.84 -5.37 -3.19
CA LEU A 96 9.57 -4.65 -3.08
C LEU A 96 9.69 -3.23 -3.65
N LEU A 97 10.80 -2.52 -3.37
CA LEU A 97 11.06 -1.20 -3.95
C LEU A 97 11.16 -1.25 -5.48
N GLN A 98 11.79 -2.28 -6.05
CA GLN A 98 11.81 -2.49 -7.51
C GLN A 98 10.40 -2.73 -8.06
N THR A 99 9.57 -3.48 -7.33
CA THR A 99 8.17 -3.71 -7.70
C THR A 99 7.36 -2.42 -7.70
N ILE A 100 7.53 -1.59 -6.66
CA ILE A 100 6.94 -0.25 -6.58
C ILE A 100 7.41 0.63 -7.75
N GLY A 101 8.69 0.58 -8.10
CA GLY A 101 9.27 1.33 -9.22
C GLY A 101 8.59 1.04 -10.57
N LYS A 102 8.01 -0.15 -10.77
CA LYS A 102 7.29 -0.49 -12.02
C LYS A 102 6.03 0.35 -12.23
N ALA A 103 5.37 0.80 -11.16
CA ALA A 103 4.23 1.72 -11.26
C ALA A 103 4.65 3.13 -11.72
N GLY A 104 5.94 3.47 -11.64
CA GLY A 104 6.52 4.74 -12.08
C GLY A 104 6.30 5.05 -13.56
N LYS A 105 5.98 4.05 -14.39
CA LYS A 105 5.65 4.23 -15.82
C LYS A 105 4.38 5.06 -16.03
N LYS A 106 3.49 5.12 -15.04
CA LYS A 106 2.25 5.91 -15.09
C LYS A 106 2.19 6.83 -13.87
N PRO A 107 2.33 8.15 -14.05
CA PRO A 107 2.38 9.10 -12.94
C PRO A 107 1.13 9.10 -12.04
N ALA A 108 -0.04 8.71 -12.56
CA ALA A 108 -1.25 8.56 -11.75
C ALA A 108 -1.18 7.34 -10.82
N GLU A 109 -0.73 6.19 -11.34
CA GLU A 109 -0.55 4.96 -10.55
C GLU A 109 0.55 5.13 -9.51
N ALA A 110 1.68 5.74 -9.86
CA ALA A 110 2.76 6.02 -8.93
C ALA A 110 2.30 6.88 -7.74
N ARG A 111 1.57 7.96 -8.00
CA ARG A 111 0.99 8.81 -6.95
C ARG A 111 0.01 8.02 -6.09
N ALA A 112 -0.83 7.20 -6.72
CA ALA A 112 -1.83 6.42 -6.01
C ALA A 112 -1.19 5.38 -5.05
N VAL A 113 -0.09 4.73 -5.45
CA VAL A 113 0.66 3.81 -4.58
C VAL A 113 1.18 4.53 -3.33
N ILE A 114 1.75 5.73 -3.48
CA ILE A 114 2.21 6.53 -2.33
C ILE A 114 1.05 6.92 -1.44
N GLN A 115 -0.08 7.35 -2.01
CA GLN A 115 -1.27 7.73 -1.24
C GLN A 115 -1.84 6.54 -0.44
N ILE A 116 -1.86 5.33 -1.02
CA ILE A 116 -2.23 4.11 -0.30
C ILE A 116 -1.31 3.88 0.90
N GLY A 117 0.01 4.03 0.71
CA GLY A 117 0.98 3.93 1.81
C GLY A 117 0.71 4.93 2.93
N ILE A 118 0.40 6.19 2.59
CA ILE A 118 0.07 7.23 3.57
C ILE A 118 -1.22 6.90 4.32
N VAL A 119 -2.27 6.47 3.62
CA VAL A 119 -3.57 6.15 4.24
C VAL A 119 -3.45 4.96 5.19
N ILE A 120 -2.70 3.93 4.80
CA ILE A 120 -2.50 2.73 5.62
C ILE A 120 -1.58 3.03 6.80
N GLY A 121 -0.46 3.74 6.58
CA GLY A 121 0.47 4.10 7.66
C GLY A 121 -0.11 5.12 8.64
N GLY A 122 -0.98 6.03 8.18
CA GLY A 122 -1.67 6.99 9.03
C GLY A 122 -2.86 6.41 9.80
N ALA A 123 -3.25 5.17 9.54
CA ALA A 123 -4.32 4.50 10.28
C ALA A 123 -3.90 4.14 11.72
N ASP A 124 -2.59 4.15 12.02
CA ASP A 124 -2.03 3.78 13.33
C ASP A 124 -1.55 4.94 14.21
N GLY A 125 -1.78 6.18 13.79
CA GLY A 125 -1.50 7.37 14.62
C GLY A 125 -0.15 8.01 14.38
#